data_AF-A0A497AFF4-F1
#
_entry.id   AF-A0A497AFF4-F1
#
_cell.length_a   1.000
_cell.length_b   1.000
_cell.length_c   1.000
_cell.angle_alpha   90.00
_cell.angle_beta   90.00
_cell.angle_gamma   90.00
#
_symmetry.space_group_name_H-M   'P 1'
#
loop_
_entity.id
_entity.type
_entity.pdbx_description
1 polymer ?
#
loop_
_entity_poly.entity_id
_entity_poly.type
_entity_poly.pdbx_seq_one_letter_code
_entity_poly.pdbx_strand_id
1 'polypeptide(L)'
;MKLSPQEQAMLNGNLGPGVRKAMEIVVALGRIFGARRLVKVESVQVAGVSYRNLGEAGLEFLNEWANQGARVRVPTTLNPAGIDLRAWREMGFSESFAHSQQAVVEAYRRFGIRPTCTCTPYLVGNAPGVGEHLAWAESSAVSYANSVLGARTNREGGPSALAAAITGRAAAYGLHLDENRRATLLVDVRCPVRATSDFGALGYLVGKAARNRVPYFVGLEVVGHGLPVPLLKALGAAMAASGAVALYHVAGVTPEADLPGILSPDHETLIVDDLRPAYDALNSDAHQIDLVWFGCPHAG
;
A
#
# COMPACT_ATOMS: atom_id res chain seq x y z
N MET A 1 -1.80 -17.67 -18.72
CA MET A 1 -2.81 -17.26 -17.73
C MET A 1 -4.15 -17.88 -18.09
N LYS A 2 -4.81 -18.55 -17.14
CA LYS A 2 -6.15 -19.12 -17.28
C LYS A 2 -7.18 -18.12 -16.76
N LEU A 3 -8.15 -17.75 -17.60
CA LEU A 3 -9.27 -16.88 -17.25
C LEU A 3 -10.53 -17.72 -17.05
N SER A 4 -11.34 -17.35 -16.06
CA SER A 4 -12.71 -17.87 -15.90
C SER A 4 -13.63 -17.37 -17.02
N PRO A 5 -14.80 -18.01 -17.26
CA PRO A 5 -15.75 -17.53 -18.25
C PRO A 5 -16.17 -16.07 -18.03
N GLN A 6 -16.32 -15.64 -16.78
CA GLN A 6 -16.66 -14.26 -16.43
C GLN A 6 -15.54 -13.29 -16.82
N GLU A 7 -14.28 -13.63 -16.49
CA GLU A 7 -13.10 -12.83 -16.83
C GLU A 7 -12.88 -12.76 -18.36
N GLN A 8 -13.14 -13.86 -19.07
CA GLN A 8 -13.10 -13.88 -20.53
C GLN A 8 -14.21 -13.01 -21.14
N ALA A 9 -15.42 -13.02 -20.58
CA ALA A 9 -16.51 -12.15 -21.02
C ALA A 9 -16.18 -10.66 -20.82
N MET A 10 -15.50 -10.31 -19.72
CA MET A 10 -14.98 -8.95 -19.51
C MET A 10 -13.97 -8.57 -20.60
N LEU A 11 -13.00 -9.45 -20.88
CA LEU A 11 -11.96 -9.23 -21.88
C LEU A 11 -12.52 -9.14 -23.31
N ASN A 12 -13.58 -9.89 -23.61
CA ASN A 12 -14.27 -9.86 -24.91
C ASN A 12 -15.13 -8.60 -25.09
N GLY A 13 -15.35 -7.81 -24.04
CA GLY A 13 -16.16 -6.58 -24.09
C GLY A 13 -17.65 -6.76 -23.87
N ASN A 14 -18.09 -7.95 -23.42
CA ASN A 14 -19.50 -8.23 -23.15
C ASN A 14 -20.07 -7.36 -22.00
N LEU A 15 -19.20 -6.72 -21.20
CA LEU A 15 -19.56 -5.86 -20.08
C LEU A 15 -19.21 -4.38 -20.34
N GLY A 16 -19.03 -4.01 -21.61
CA GLY A 16 -18.78 -2.64 -22.04
C GLY A 16 -17.30 -2.29 -22.22
N PRO A 17 -17.00 -1.18 -22.93
CA PRO A 17 -15.65 -0.82 -23.35
C PRO A 17 -14.73 -0.47 -22.17
N GLY A 18 -15.23 0.22 -21.14
CA GLY A 18 -14.42 0.54 -19.94
C GLY A 18 -13.98 -0.69 -19.17
N VAL A 19 -14.87 -1.67 -18.99
CA VAL A 19 -14.54 -2.96 -18.33
C VAL A 19 -13.55 -3.75 -19.17
N ARG A 20 -13.71 -3.75 -20.50
CA ARG A 20 -12.75 -4.39 -21.42
C ARG A 20 -11.35 -3.80 -21.27
N LYS A 21 -11.21 -2.46 -21.40
CA LYS A 21 -9.92 -1.78 -21.26
C LYS A 21 -9.28 -2.06 -19.89
N ALA A 22 -10.06 -2.00 -18.82
CA ALA A 22 -9.58 -2.36 -17.47
C ALA A 22 -9.10 -3.82 -17.41
N MET A 23 -9.85 -4.75 -18.00
CA MET A 23 -9.48 -6.17 -18.02
C MET A 23 -8.23 -6.42 -18.88
N GLU A 24 -8.05 -5.70 -19.99
CA GLU A 24 -6.83 -5.73 -20.80
C GLU A 24 -5.60 -5.34 -19.97
N ILE A 25 -5.70 -4.30 -19.13
CA ILE A 25 -4.63 -3.89 -18.19
C ILE A 25 -4.31 -5.02 -17.19
N VAL A 26 -5.32 -5.58 -16.53
CA VAL A 26 -5.13 -6.65 -15.52
C VAL A 26 -4.48 -7.90 -16.16
N VAL A 27 -4.94 -8.29 -17.35
CA VAL A 27 -4.38 -9.43 -18.09
C VAL A 27 -2.96 -9.14 -18.58
N ALA A 28 -2.68 -7.93 -19.06
CA ALA A 28 -1.35 -7.53 -19.48
C ALA A 28 -0.36 -7.61 -18.31
N LEU A 29 -0.71 -7.07 -17.14
CA LEU A 29 0.12 -7.15 -15.94
C LEU A 29 0.37 -8.58 -15.52
N GLY A 30 -0.66 -9.42 -15.47
CA GLY A 30 -0.45 -10.81 -15.10
C GLY A 30 0.33 -11.60 -16.16
N ARG A 31 0.35 -11.20 -17.45
CA ARG A 31 1.28 -11.77 -18.44
C ARG A 31 2.72 -11.34 -18.16
N ILE A 32 2.93 -10.05 -17.89
CA ILE A 32 4.26 -9.47 -17.57
C ILE A 32 4.86 -10.17 -16.35
N PHE A 33 4.08 -10.38 -15.29
CA PHE A 33 4.55 -10.99 -14.05
C PHE A 33 4.37 -12.52 -14.01
N GLY A 34 4.02 -13.16 -15.13
CA GLY A 34 3.91 -14.62 -15.21
C GLY A 34 2.78 -15.24 -14.36
N ALA A 35 1.76 -14.46 -14.00
CA ALA A 35 0.61 -14.92 -13.22
C ALA A 35 -0.17 -16.02 -13.96
N ARG A 36 -0.41 -17.14 -13.26
CA ARG A 36 -1.15 -18.28 -13.82
C ARG A 36 -2.66 -18.03 -13.87
N ARG A 37 -3.19 -17.22 -12.96
CA ARG A 37 -4.61 -16.92 -12.79
C ARG A 37 -4.81 -15.50 -12.27
N LEU A 38 -6.06 -15.05 -12.22
CA LEU A 38 -6.46 -13.87 -11.48
C LEU A 38 -7.05 -14.27 -10.12
N VAL A 39 -7.07 -13.31 -9.20
CA VAL A 39 -7.74 -13.40 -7.89
C VAL A 39 -8.88 -12.39 -7.83
N LYS A 40 -9.94 -12.72 -7.12
CA LYS A 40 -10.94 -11.72 -6.70
C LYS A 40 -10.29 -10.83 -5.65
N VAL A 41 -10.55 -9.54 -5.69
CA VAL A 41 -10.09 -8.61 -4.65
C VAL A 41 -11.27 -8.12 -3.81
N GLU A 42 -11.08 -8.05 -2.50
CA GLU A 42 -12.11 -7.62 -1.55
C GLU A 42 -12.16 -6.09 -1.39
N SER A 43 -11.02 -5.42 -1.52
CA SER A 43 -10.98 -3.96 -1.56
C SER A 43 -9.82 -3.42 -2.39
N VAL A 44 -9.97 -2.17 -2.81
CA VAL A 44 -8.99 -1.46 -3.64
C VAL A 44 -8.70 -0.08 -3.07
N GLN A 45 -7.44 0.33 -3.14
CA GLN A 45 -7.03 1.69 -2.83
C GLN A 45 -6.28 2.28 -4.02
N VAL A 46 -6.87 3.29 -4.65
CA VAL A 46 -6.32 3.92 -5.85
C VAL A 46 -5.37 5.06 -5.43
N ALA A 47 -4.18 5.10 -6.05
CA ALA A 47 -3.22 6.20 -5.92
C ALA A 47 -3.21 7.10 -7.16
N GLY A 48 -2.36 8.14 -7.13
CA GLY A 48 -2.28 9.10 -8.23
C GLY A 48 -3.49 10.03 -8.27
N VAL A 49 -3.96 10.49 -7.11
CA VAL A 49 -5.13 11.38 -6.98
C VAL A 49 -4.75 12.84 -7.13
N SER A 50 -3.47 13.19 -6.98
CA SER A 50 -3.00 14.56 -7.15
C SER A 50 -3.11 15.02 -8.61
N TYR A 51 -3.76 16.16 -8.85
CA TYR A 51 -3.80 16.79 -10.17
C TYR A 51 -2.39 17.11 -10.69
N ARG A 52 -1.43 17.40 -9.79
CA ARG A 52 -0.03 17.62 -10.17
C ARG A 52 0.59 16.39 -10.86
N ASN A 53 0.14 15.19 -10.51
CA ASN A 53 0.65 13.95 -11.08
C ASN A 53 -0.17 13.48 -12.30
N LEU A 54 -1.49 13.68 -12.26
CA LEU A 54 -2.41 13.30 -13.35
C LEU A 54 -2.31 14.23 -14.56
N GLY A 55 -2.26 15.54 -14.29
CA GLY A 55 -2.47 16.58 -15.30
C GLY A 55 -3.83 16.51 -15.98
N GLU A 56 -4.00 17.34 -17.00
CA GLU A 56 -5.23 17.40 -17.80
C GLU A 56 -5.50 16.06 -18.50
N ALA A 57 -4.50 15.45 -19.12
CA ALA A 57 -4.64 14.17 -19.83
C ALA A 57 -5.15 13.04 -18.92
N GLY A 58 -4.69 13.01 -17.66
CA GLY A 58 -5.19 12.06 -16.66
C GLY A 58 -6.64 12.32 -16.28
N LEU A 59 -7.04 13.59 -16.13
CA LEU A 59 -8.41 13.98 -15.85
C LEU A 59 -9.36 13.65 -17.01
N GLU A 60 -8.95 13.95 -18.24
CA GLU A 60 -9.67 13.59 -19.47
C GLU A 60 -9.89 12.08 -19.56
N PHE A 61 -8.85 11.28 -19.30
CA PHE A 61 -8.94 9.82 -19.28
C PHE A 61 -9.95 9.31 -18.25
N LEU A 62 -9.92 9.83 -17.02
CA LEU A 62 -10.89 9.48 -15.99
C LEU A 62 -12.32 9.83 -16.42
N ASN A 63 -12.51 11.01 -16.99
CA ASN A 63 -13.81 11.46 -17.48
C ASN A 63 -14.32 10.62 -18.66
N GLU A 64 -13.46 10.25 -19.60
CA GLU A 64 -13.80 9.39 -20.74
C GLU A 64 -14.35 8.04 -20.25
N TRP A 65 -13.63 7.38 -19.34
CA TRP A 65 -14.05 6.08 -18.81
C TRP A 65 -15.33 6.18 -17.97
N ALA A 66 -15.45 7.23 -17.16
CA ALA A 66 -16.68 7.48 -16.40
C ALA A 66 -17.89 7.74 -17.32
N ASN A 67 -17.70 8.46 -18.43
CA ASN A 67 -18.71 8.71 -19.47
C ASN A 67 -19.10 7.43 -20.22
N GLN A 68 -18.16 6.50 -20.41
CA GLN A 68 -18.41 5.16 -20.97
C GLN A 68 -19.12 4.21 -19.99
N GLY A 69 -19.54 4.71 -18.81
CA GLY A 69 -20.30 3.96 -17.83
C GLY A 69 -19.44 3.04 -16.96
N ALA A 70 -18.11 3.18 -16.97
CA ALA A 70 -17.26 2.41 -16.07
C ALA A 70 -17.60 2.71 -14.60
N ARG A 71 -17.70 1.65 -13.79
CA ARG A 71 -17.97 1.71 -12.35
C ARG A 71 -17.11 0.68 -11.63
N VAL A 72 -16.74 0.98 -10.39
CA VAL A 72 -16.06 0.01 -9.52
C VAL A 72 -17.04 -1.09 -9.08
N ARG A 73 -16.52 -2.30 -8.89
CA ARG A 73 -17.29 -3.49 -8.48
C ARG A 73 -17.06 -3.89 -7.03
N VAL A 74 -16.04 -3.32 -6.40
CA VAL A 74 -15.57 -3.67 -5.06
C VAL A 74 -15.37 -2.40 -4.24
N PRO A 75 -15.47 -2.46 -2.90
CA PRO A 75 -15.15 -1.35 -2.02
C PRO A 75 -13.82 -0.68 -2.40
N THR A 76 -13.90 0.57 -2.89
CA THR A 76 -12.73 1.30 -3.39
C THR A 76 -12.57 2.63 -2.67
N THR A 77 -11.36 2.93 -2.24
CA THR A 77 -10.96 4.14 -1.52
C THR A 77 -9.87 4.91 -2.26
N LEU A 78 -9.73 6.21 -1.97
CA LEU A 78 -8.70 7.06 -2.54
C LEU A 78 -7.57 7.35 -1.55
N ASN A 79 -6.34 7.33 -2.08
CA ASN A 79 -5.19 7.97 -1.46
C ASN A 79 -5.36 9.49 -1.34
N PRO A 80 -4.50 10.17 -0.56
CA PRO A 80 -4.58 11.62 -0.38
C PRO A 80 -4.58 12.37 -1.71
N ALA A 81 -5.41 13.41 -1.78
CA ALA A 81 -5.41 14.38 -2.86
C ALA A 81 -4.14 15.25 -2.79
N GLY A 82 -3.89 16.05 -3.84
CA GLY A 82 -2.75 16.97 -3.87
C GLY A 82 -2.85 18.15 -2.90
N ILE A 83 -4.00 18.38 -2.29
CA ILE A 83 -4.29 19.46 -1.34
C ILE A 83 -5.29 18.98 -0.28
N ASP A 84 -5.39 19.73 0.82
CA ASP A 84 -6.55 19.63 1.71
C ASP A 84 -7.80 20.15 0.98
N LEU A 85 -8.83 19.31 0.82
CA LEU A 85 -10.02 19.66 0.03
C LEU A 85 -10.89 20.78 0.67
N ARG A 86 -10.62 21.16 1.92
CA ARG A 86 -11.35 22.20 2.67
C ARG A 86 -10.47 23.42 2.95
N ALA A 87 -9.26 23.19 3.47
CA ALA A 87 -8.36 24.24 3.94
C ALA A 87 -7.33 24.72 2.89
N TRP A 88 -7.45 24.30 1.62
CA TRP A 88 -6.48 24.66 0.57
C TRP A 88 -6.22 26.15 0.44
N ARG A 89 -7.23 27.02 0.70
CA ARG A 89 -7.06 28.49 0.68
C ARG A 89 -6.12 28.96 1.77
N GLU A 90 -6.32 28.48 3.00
CA GLU A 90 -5.48 28.81 4.16
C GLU A 90 -4.05 28.28 3.99
N MET A 91 -3.92 27.13 3.32
CA MET A 91 -2.63 26.55 2.94
C MET A 91 -1.94 27.27 1.76
N GLY A 92 -2.57 28.30 1.19
CA GLY A 92 -1.98 29.13 0.13
C GLY A 92 -2.01 28.54 -1.28
N PHE A 93 -2.86 27.53 -1.56
CA PHE A 93 -3.03 27.02 -2.92
C PHE A 93 -3.87 27.98 -3.78
N SER A 94 -3.56 28.05 -5.08
CA SER A 94 -4.35 28.84 -6.04
C SER A 94 -5.72 28.22 -6.28
N GLU A 95 -6.71 29.07 -6.57
CA GLU A 95 -8.06 28.61 -6.89
C GLU A 95 -8.09 27.71 -8.13
N SER A 96 -7.27 28.02 -9.15
CA SER A 96 -7.15 27.22 -10.37
C SER A 96 -6.67 25.79 -10.10
N PHE A 97 -5.68 25.63 -9.22
CA PHE A 97 -5.17 24.31 -8.85
C PHE A 97 -6.20 23.56 -8.00
N ALA A 98 -6.86 24.24 -7.07
CA ALA A 98 -7.89 23.64 -6.24
C ALA A 98 -9.09 23.15 -7.05
N HIS A 99 -9.57 23.93 -8.02
CA HIS A 99 -10.64 23.51 -8.93
C HIS A 99 -10.25 22.26 -9.73
N SER A 100 -9.03 22.24 -10.28
CA SER A 100 -8.53 21.08 -11.05
C SER A 100 -8.43 19.83 -10.16
N GLN A 101 -7.95 19.99 -8.93
CA GLN A 101 -7.87 18.91 -7.96
C GLN A 101 -9.25 18.39 -7.52
N GLN A 102 -10.23 19.27 -7.35
CA GLN A 102 -11.62 18.88 -7.06
C GLN A 102 -12.25 18.15 -8.24
N ALA A 103 -11.99 18.58 -9.48
CA ALA A 103 -12.47 17.89 -10.68
C ALA A 103 -11.93 16.46 -10.77
N VAL A 104 -10.67 16.21 -10.39
CA VAL A 104 -10.11 14.86 -10.29
C VAL A 104 -10.86 14.01 -9.26
N VAL A 105 -11.09 14.55 -8.06
CA VAL A 105 -11.81 13.82 -7.01
C VAL A 105 -13.22 13.49 -7.47
N GLU A 106 -13.91 14.43 -8.10
CA GLU A 106 -15.25 14.20 -8.65
C GLU A 106 -15.25 13.15 -9.76
N ALA A 107 -14.26 13.17 -10.66
CA ALA A 107 -14.13 12.15 -11.70
C ALA A 107 -14.02 10.74 -11.08
N TYR A 108 -13.25 10.57 -10.00
CA TYR A 108 -13.20 9.32 -9.26
C TYR A 108 -14.53 8.97 -8.57
N ARG A 109 -15.24 9.93 -7.99
CA ARG A 109 -16.58 9.70 -7.39
C ARG A 109 -17.58 9.17 -8.40
N ARG A 110 -17.50 9.63 -9.65
CA ARG A 110 -18.37 9.15 -10.75
C ARG A 110 -18.19 7.66 -11.06
N PHE A 111 -17.02 7.06 -10.75
CA PHE A 111 -16.86 5.60 -10.82
C PHE A 111 -17.53 4.85 -9.65
N GLY A 112 -17.98 5.55 -8.60
CA GLY A 112 -18.46 4.96 -7.36
C GLY A 112 -17.39 4.82 -6.28
N ILE A 113 -16.24 5.50 -6.43
CA ILE A 113 -15.14 5.44 -5.47
C ILE A 113 -15.42 6.36 -4.27
N ARG A 114 -15.13 5.89 -3.05
CA ARG A 114 -15.23 6.68 -1.83
C ARG A 114 -13.98 7.57 -1.70
N PRO A 115 -14.11 8.91 -1.70
CA PRO A 115 -12.97 9.82 -1.61
C PRO A 115 -12.55 10.02 -0.16
N THR A 116 -12.07 8.94 0.46
CA THR A 116 -11.51 8.95 1.82
C THR A 116 -10.24 9.80 1.91
N CYS A 117 -9.54 9.98 0.78
CA CYS A 117 -8.35 10.80 0.64
C CYS A 117 -7.31 10.55 1.75
N THR A 118 -7.04 9.28 2.05
CA THR A 118 -6.12 8.87 3.11
C THR A 118 -5.23 7.73 2.66
N CYS A 119 -3.99 7.79 3.12
CA CYS A 119 -2.96 6.77 3.00
C CYS A 119 -3.16 5.64 4.03
N THR A 120 -4.03 5.82 5.03
CA THR A 120 -4.31 4.86 6.11
C THR A 120 -5.75 4.36 6.03
N PRO A 121 -6.15 3.69 4.93
CA PRO A 121 -7.55 3.32 4.68
C PRO A 121 -8.12 2.38 5.77
N TYR A 122 -7.24 1.63 6.43
CA TYR A 122 -7.56 0.75 7.55
C TYR A 122 -7.99 1.48 8.83
N LEU A 123 -7.62 2.76 9.01
CA LEU A 123 -8.11 3.57 10.14
C LEU A 123 -9.49 4.19 9.89
N VAL A 124 -9.97 4.14 8.64
CA VAL A 124 -11.29 4.65 8.23
C VAL A 124 -12.22 3.52 7.76
N GLY A 125 -12.02 2.32 8.27
CA GLY A 125 -12.94 1.19 8.13
C GLY A 125 -12.66 0.24 6.96
N ASN A 126 -11.60 0.42 6.18
CA ASN A 126 -11.16 -0.57 5.18
C ASN A 126 -10.17 -1.57 5.83
N ALA A 127 -10.71 -2.50 6.61
CA ALA A 127 -9.96 -3.49 7.37
C ALA A 127 -10.26 -4.93 6.87
N PRO A 128 -9.62 -5.36 5.77
CA PRO A 128 -9.78 -6.72 5.24
C PRO A 128 -9.24 -7.80 6.20
N GLY A 129 -9.76 -9.01 6.05
CA GLY A 129 -9.39 -10.18 6.83
C GLY A 129 -8.12 -10.88 6.35
N VAL A 130 -7.65 -11.83 7.18
CA VAL A 130 -6.49 -12.67 6.88
C VAL A 130 -6.73 -13.48 5.61
N GLY A 131 -5.76 -13.47 4.69
CA GLY A 131 -5.81 -14.19 3.43
C GLY A 131 -6.63 -13.52 2.32
N GLU A 132 -7.37 -12.44 2.62
CA GLU A 132 -8.11 -11.71 1.60
C GLU A 132 -7.16 -11.01 0.62
N HIS A 133 -7.50 -11.06 -0.66
CA HIS A 133 -6.72 -10.42 -1.71
C HIS A 133 -7.19 -8.97 -1.91
N LEU A 134 -6.25 -8.05 -2.08
CA LEU A 134 -6.55 -6.63 -2.28
C LEU A 134 -5.79 -6.10 -3.50
N ALA A 135 -6.12 -4.88 -3.92
CA ALA A 135 -5.30 -4.11 -4.87
C ALA A 135 -5.04 -2.72 -4.27
N TRP A 136 -4.05 -2.62 -3.38
CA TRP A 136 -3.73 -1.36 -2.71
C TRP A 136 -2.46 -0.72 -3.29
N ALA A 137 -2.49 0.60 -3.43
CA ALA A 137 -1.40 1.34 -4.06
C ALA A 137 -0.46 2.07 -3.08
N GLU A 138 -0.94 2.44 -1.88
CA GLU A 138 -0.10 3.13 -0.89
C GLU A 138 0.93 2.18 -0.27
N SER A 139 2.21 2.52 -0.41
CA SER A 139 3.34 1.69 0.03
C SER A 139 3.27 1.28 1.51
N SER A 140 2.95 2.22 2.40
CA SER A 140 2.84 1.97 3.83
C SER A 140 1.58 1.15 4.17
N ALA A 141 0.47 1.39 3.46
CA ALA A 141 -0.76 0.63 3.61
C ALA A 141 -0.62 -0.81 3.10
N VAL A 142 0.15 -1.03 2.03
CA VAL A 142 0.49 -2.36 1.53
C VAL A 142 1.29 -3.14 2.56
N SER A 143 2.32 -2.52 3.15
CA SER A 143 3.11 -3.12 4.23
C SER A 143 2.24 -3.49 5.44
N TYR A 144 1.34 -2.59 5.84
CA TYR A 144 0.38 -2.81 6.91
C TYR A 144 -0.62 -3.93 6.59
N ALA A 145 -1.23 -3.92 5.39
CA ALA A 145 -2.20 -4.92 4.98
C ALA A 145 -1.60 -6.33 4.96
N ASN A 146 -0.40 -6.47 4.41
CA ASN A 146 0.26 -7.76 4.35
C ASN A 146 0.69 -8.27 5.73
N SER A 147 1.28 -7.39 6.55
CA SER A 147 1.97 -7.81 7.79
C SER A 147 1.04 -7.80 9.00
N VAL A 148 0.22 -6.76 9.16
CA VAL A 148 -0.62 -6.56 10.36
C VAL A 148 -1.99 -7.20 10.18
N LEU A 149 -2.59 -7.07 8.99
CA LEU A 149 -3.92 -7.66 8.72
C LEU A 149 -3.82 -9.09 8.18
N GLY A 150 -2.66 -9.53 7.69
CA GLY A 150 -2.50 -10.82 7.02
C GLY A 150 -3.21 -10.89 5.66
N ALA A 151 -3.61 -9.75 5.09
CA ALA A 151 -4.17 -9.68 3.76
C ALA A 151 -3.07 -9.85 2.69
N ARG A 152 -3.47 -9.88 1.41
CA ARG A 152 -2.58 -10.22 0.30
C ARG A 152 -2.66 -9.18 -0.79
N THR A 153 -1.62 -8.36 -0.92
CA THR A 153 -1.56 -7.34 -1.97
C THR A 153 -0.13 -7.09 -2.42
N ASN A 154 0.02 -6.86 -3.72
CA ASN A 154 1.22 -6.22 -4.25
C ASN A 154 1.10 -4.69 -4.07
N ARG A 155 2.17 -3.96 -4.41
CA ARG A 155 2.10 -2.51 -4.58
C ARG A 155 1.56 -2.19 -5.97
N GLU A 156 0.29 -1.81 -6.03
CA GLU A 156 -0.37 -1.47 -7.29
C GLU A 156 -0.02 -0.06 -7.76
N GLY A 157 0.04 0.13 -9.08
CA GLY A 157 0.08 1.47 -9.68
C GLY A 157 -1.32 2.09 -9.75
N GLY A 158 -1.39 3.41 -9.97
CA GLY A 158 -2.68 4.11 -10.12
C GLY A 158 -3.60 3.48 -11.18
N PRO A 159 -3.13 3.29 -12.43
CA PRO A 159 -3.93 2.65 -13.48
C PRO A 159 -4.31 1.20 -13.18
N SER A 160 -3.39 0.42 -12.58
CA SER A 160 -3.65 -1.00 -12.26
C SER A 160 -4.66 -1.15 -11.12
N ALA A 161 -4.57 -0.31 -10.08
CA ALA A 161 -5.54 -0.25 -9.01
C ALA A 161 -6.93 0.13 -9.53
N LEU A 162 -7.04 1.16 -10.39
CA LEU A 162 -8.34 1.53 -10.98
C LEU A 162 -8.91 0.39 -11.84
N ALA A 163 -8.07 -0.27 -12.64
CA ALA A 163 -8.47 -1.43 -13.43
C ALA A 163 -8.95 -2.60 -12.54
N ALA A 164 -8.26 -2.85 -11.42
CA ALA A 164 -8.67 -3.83 -10.43
C ALA A 164 -9.99 -3.46 -9.76
N ALA A 165 -10.24 -2.18 -9.47
CA ALA A 165 -11.51 -1.71 -8.93
C ALA A 165 -12.69 -1.96 -9.88
N ILE A 166 -12.51 -1.68 -11.17
CA ILE A 166 -13.53 -1.82 -12.22
C ILE A 166 -13.83 -3.29 -12.53
N THR A 167 -12.81 -4.15 -12.50
CA THR A 167 -12.95 -5.59 -12.81
C THR A 167 -13.28 -6.43 -11.59
N GLY A 168 -12.91 -5.97 -10.39
CA GLY A 168 -12.88 -6.76 -9.16
C GLY A 168 -11.79 -7.84 -9.18
N ARG A 169 -10.73 -7.66 -9.99
CA ARG A 169 -9.69 -8.67 -10.24
C ARG A 169 -8.29 -8.09 -10.15
N ALA A 170 -7.36 -8.85 -9.57
CA ALA A 170 -5.93 -8.61 -9.64
C ALA A 170 -5.19 -9.85 -10.17
N ALA A 171 -4.00 -9.65 -10.72
CA ALA A 171 -3.16 -10.76 -11.16
C ALA A 171 -2.55 -11.49 -9.96
N ALA A 172 -2.63 -12.82 -9.94
CA ALA A 172 -2.06 -13.62 -8.85
C ALA A 172 -0.55 -13.82 -9.04
N TYR A 173 0.24 -12.83 -8.61
CA TYR A 173 1.70 -12.85 -8.58
C TYR A 173 2.22 -12.21 -7.28
N GLY A 174 3.53 -12.28 -7.05
CA GLY A 174 4.17 -11.62 -5.91
C GLY A 174 3.54 -12.07 -4.60
N LEU A 175 3.19 -11.10 -3.74
CA LEU A 175 2.69 -11.33 -2.38
C LEU A 175 1.25 -11.88 -2.32
N HIS A 176 0.60 -12.12 -3.47
CA HIS A 176 -0.59 -12.95 -3.53
C HIS A 176 -0.30 -14.45 -3.39
N LEU A 177 0.96 -14.86 -3.59
CA LEU A 177 1.39 -16.26 -3.60
C LEU A 177 2.16 -16.59 -2.31
N ASP A 178 1.87 -17.74 -1.70
CA ASP A 178 2.44 -18.15 -0.40
C ASP A 178 3.97 -18.25 -0.44
N GLU A 179 4.52 -18.77 -1.54
CA GLU A 179 5.95 -18.94 -1.73
C GLU A 179 6.74 -17.62 -1.64
N ASN A 180 6.13 -16.51 -2.07
CA ASN A 180 6.77 -15.19 -2.07
C ASN A 180 6.58 -14.44 -0.75
N ARG A 181 5.81 -14.99 0.18
CA ARG A 181 5.56 -14.40 1.51
C ARG A 181 6.54 -14.91 2.56
N ARG A 182 7.37 -15.91 2.21
CA ARG A 182 8.42 -16.44 3.09
C ARG A 182 9.50 -15.40 3.32
N ALA A 183 9.88 -15.24 4.59
CA ALA A 183 10.99 -14.40 4.98
C ALA A 183 12.33 -14.99 4.57
N THR A 184 13.18 -14.14 4.00
CA THR A 184 14.54 -14.46 3.58
C THR A 184 15.59 -13.68 4.35
N LEU A 185 15.17 -12.80 5.27
CA LEU A 185 16.04 -12.03 6.14
C LEU A 185 15.55 -12.13 7.58
N LEU A 186 16.27 -12.86 8.43
CA LEU A 186 16.09 -12.81 9.88
C LEU A 186 16.70 -11.52 10.41
N VAL A 187 15.92 -10.76 11.17
CA VAL A 187 16.34 -9.55 11.85
C VAL A 187 16.39 -9.86 13.36
N ASP A 188 17.60 -9.98 13.88
CA ASP A 188 17.86 -10.25 15.30
C ASP A 188 18.11 -8.93 16.03
N VAL A 189 17.09 -8.45 16.74
CA VAL A 189 17.14 -7.19 17.47
C VAL A 189 17.69 -7.43 18.87
N ARG A 190 18.84 -6.81 19.17
CA ARG A 190 19.59 -6.97 20.43
C ARG A 190 19.71 -5.68 21.25
N CYS A 191 19.02 -4.62 20.83
CA CYS A 191 18.91 -3.37 21.56
C CYS A 191 17.46 -3.08 21.97
N PRO A 192 17.24 -2.23 22.99
CA PRO A 192 15.89 -1.79 23.35
C PRO A 192 15.20 -1.05 22.20
N VAL A 193 13.93 -1.39 21.94
CA VAL A 193 13.05 -0.71 20.97
C VAL A 193 11.70 -0.49 21.63
N ARG A 194 11.38 0.74 22.03
CA ARG A 194 10.22 1.01 22.91
C ARG A 194 9.30 2.10 22.40
N ALA A 195 9.85 3.18 21.87
CA ALA A 195 9.08 4.32 21.38
C ALA A 195 8.73 4.16 19.90
N THR A 196 7.68 4.85 19.44
CA THR A 196 7.33 4.92 18.01
C THR A 196 8.51 5.36 17.14
N SER A 197 9.36 6.28 17.64
CA SER A 197 10.59 6.71 16.97
C SER A 197 11.60 5.59 16.84
N ASP A 198 11.72 4.69 17.83
CA ASP A 198 12.62 3.54 17.77
C ASP A 198 12.15 2.55 16.70
N PHE A 199 10.84 2.28 16.62
CA PHE A 199 10.28 1.43 15.56
C PHE A 199 10.47 2.05 14.17
N GLY A 200 10.37 3.38 14.06
CA GLY A 200 10.71 4.10 12.83
C GLY A 200 12.19 3.99 12.47
N ALA A 201 13.09 4.18 13.43
CA ALA A 201 14.54 4.06 13.27
C ALA A 201 14.94 2.63 12.86
N LEU A 202 14.41 1.61 13.57
CA LEU A 202 14.59 0.21 13.22
C LEU A 202 14.10 -0.09 11.80
N GLY A 203 12.89 0.36 11.47
CA GLY A 203 12.33 0.17 10.14
C GLY A 203 13.14 0.86 9.04
N TYR A 204 13.77 2.00 9.33
CA TYR A 204 14.67 2.66 8.39
C TYR A 204 15.95 1.84 8.13
N LEU A 205 16.61 1.34 9.19
CA LEU A 205 17.81 0.50 9.05
C LEU A 205 17.50 -0.78 8.29
N VAL A 206 16.45 -1.48 8.73
CA VAL A 206 16.06 -2.76 8.14
C VAL A 206 15.56 -2.57 6.72
N GLY A 207 14.79 -1.51 6.43
CA GLY A 207 14.33 -1.24 5.07
C GLY A 207 15.50 -1.08 4.10
N LYS A 208 16.51 -0.26 4.45
CA LYS A 208 17.73 -0.11 3.64
C LYS A 208 18.42 -1.45 3.36
N ALA A 209 18.56 -2.29 4.39
CA ALA A 209 19.22 -3.59 4.27
C ALA A 209 18.38 -4.61 3.50
N ALA A 210 17.09 -4.71 3.82
CA ALA A 210 16.16 -5.69 3.26
C ALA A 210 15.89 -5.45 1.78
N ARG A 211 15.83 -4.19 1.34
CA ARG A 211 15.33 -3.82 0.01
C ARG A 211 13.96 -4.47 -0.21
N ASN A 212 13.81 -5.29 -1.25
CA ASN A 212 12.57 -5.99 -1.58
C ASN A 212 12.42 -7.37 -0.93
N ARG A 213 13.31 -7.78 -0.01
CA ARG A 213 13.18 -9.02 0.76
C ARG A 213 12.10 -8.90 1.82
N VAL A 214 11.64 -10.05 2.33
CA VAL A 214 10.69 -10.13 3.45
C VAL A 214 11.46 -10.34 4.76
N PRO A 215 11.47 -9.36 5.68
CA PRO A 215 12.11 -9.49 6.99
C PRO A 215 11.29 -10.31 7.98
N TYR A 216 11.97 -11.03 8.87
CA TYR A 216 11.40 -11.72 10.02
C TYR A 216 12.07 -11.22 11.30
N PHE A 217 11.34 -10.53 12.16
CA PHE A 217 11.87 -9.92 13.37
C PHE A 217 11.78 -10.85 14.57
N VAL A 218 12.90 -10.96 15.29
CA VAL A 218 13.00 -11.57 16.62
C VAL A 218 13.68 -10.58 17.58
N GLY A 219 13.56 -10.81 18.89
CA GLY A 219 14.21 -9.99 19.92
C GLY A 219 13.50 -8.67 20.25
N LEU A 220 12.32 -8.41 19.68
CA LEU A 220 11.48 -7.28 20.09
C LEU A 220 10.79 -7.58 21.44
N GLU A 221 10.77 -6.59 22.33
CA GLU A 221 10.07 -6.67 23.62
C GLU A 221 8.54 -6.70 23.39
N VAL A 222 7.95 -7.90 23.37
CA VAL A 222 6.50 -8.08 23.27
C VAL A 222 5.89 -8.13 24.67
N VAL A 223 5.00 -7.19 25.00
CA VAL A 223 4.36 -7.09 26.32
C VAL A 223 2.87 -7.40 26.22
N GLY A 224 2.38 -8.35 27.02
CA GLY A 224 0.94 -8.67 27.08
C GLY A 224 0.40 -9.26 25.78
N HIS A 225 -0.58 -8.58 25.16
CA HIS A 225 -1.33 -9.07 23.99
C HIS A 225 -0.65 -8.88 22.62
N GLY A 226 0.66 -8.63 22.58
CA GLY A 226 1.40 -8.37 21.35
C GLY A 226 2.03 -6.97 21.29
N LEU A 227 2.41 -6.52 20.10
CA LEU A 227 2.85 -5.14 19.88
C LEU A 227 1.65 -4.25 19.49
N PRO A 228 1.55 -3.03 20.05
CA PRO A 228 0.53 -2.07 19.65
C PRO A 228 0.56 -1.76 18.15
N VAL A 229 -0.63 -1.69 17.54
CA VAL A 229 -0.83 -1.38 16.12
C VAL A 229 -0.06 -0.14 15.64
N PRO A 230 0.00 0.99 16.38
CA PRO A 230 0.78 2.16 15.95
C PRO A 230 2.28 1.88 15.78
N LEU A 231 2.87 0.99 16.58
CA LEU A 231 4.29 0.64 16.49
C LEU A 231 4.58 -0.21 15.25
N LEU A 232 3.72 -1.20 14.97
CA LEU A 232 3.77 -2.01 13.75
C LEU A 232 3.57 -1.14 12.49
N LYS A 233 2.63 -0.19 12.55
CA LYS A 233 2.43 0.80 11.49
C LYS A 233 3.68 1.64 11.25
N ALA A 234 4.32 2.15 12.30
CA ALA A 234 5.55 2.95 12.18
C ALA A 234 6.70 2.13 11.57
N LEU A 235 6.91 0.90 12.06
CA LEU A 235 7.91 -0.04 11.56
C LEU A 235 7.72 -0.32 10.06
N GLY A 236 6.50 -0.72 9.68
CA GLY A 236 6.15 -1.05 8.30
C GLY A 236 6.25 0.14 7.36
N ALA A 237 5.83 1.33 7.81
CA ALA A 237 5.92 2.57 7.02
C ALA A 237 7.38 2.98 6.78
N ALA A 238 8.24 2.93 7.80
CA ALA A 238 9.64 3.27 7.66
C ALA A 238 10.38 2.30 6.72
N MET A 239 10.09 0.99 6.80
CA MET A 239 10.66 0.01 5.86
C MET A 239 10.13 0.17 4.43
N ALA A 240 8.85 0.50 4.27
CA ALA A 240 8.28 0.78 2.95
C ALA A 240 8.94 1.99 2.30
N ALA A 241 9.20 3.06 3.07
CA ALA A 241 9.82 4.29 2.58
C ALA A 241 11.31 4.13 2.26
N SER A 242 12.06 3.43 3.12
CA SER A 242 13.53 3.30 2.99
C SER A 242 13.98 2.13 2.12
N GLY A 243 13.16 1.08 2.00
CA GLY A 243 13.53 -0.20 1.37
C GLY A 243 12.55 -0.73 0.33
N ALA A 244 11.37 -0.13 0.18
CA ALA A 244 10.25 -0.69 -0.57
C ALA A 244 9.73 -2.03 -0.02
N VAL A 245 9.98 -2.35 1.25
CA VAL A 245 9.44 -3.55 1.91
C VAL A 245 7.91 -3.51 1.94
N ALA A 246 7.28 -4.56 1.42
CA ALA A 246 5.82 -4.65 1.29
C ALA A 246 5.19 -5.70 2.21
N LEU A 247 6.00 -6.52 2.88
CA LEU A 247 5.61 -7.51 3.87
C LEU A 247 6.77 -7.71 4.84
N TYR A 248 6.47 -7.84 6.12
CA TYR A 248 7.39 -8.27 7.17
C TYR A 248 6.63 -9.14 8.18
N HIS A 249 7.38 -9.93 8.94
CA HIS A 249 6.84 -10.77 10.01
C HIS A 249 7.49 -10.40 11.33
N VAL A 250 6.71 -10.40 12.41
CA VAL A 250 7.21 -10.29 13.78
C VAL A 250 6.79 -11.56 14.53
N ALA A 251 7.78 -12.30 15.03
CA ALA A 251 7.58 -13.57 15.71
C ALA A 251 6.51 -13.46 16.82
N GLY A 252 5.52 -14.36 16.81
CA GLY A 252 4.42 -14.37 17.79
C GLY A 252 3.48 -13.15 17.77
N VAL A 253 3.57 -12.27 16.76
CA VAL A 253 2.76 -11.05 16.67
C VAL A 253 1.98 -10.95 15.36
N THR A 254 2.65 -11.00 14.21
CA THR A 254 1.96 -10.88 12.91
C THR A 254 1.27 -12.19 12.52
N PRO A 255 0.10 -12.18 11.87
CA PRO A 255 -0.73 -13.39 11.69
C PRO A 255 -0.05 -14.57 11.00
N GLU A 256 0.92 -14.32 10.12
CA GLU A 256 1.62 -15.36 9.37
C GLU A 256 2.95 -15.80 10.00
N ALA A 257 3.43 -15.14 11.05
CA ALA A 257 4.78 -15.34 11.60
C ALA A 257 5.03 -16.72 12.21
N ASP A 258 3.97 -17.43 12.57
CA ASP A 258 4.05 -18.75 13.19
C ASP A 258 3.68 -19.87 12.21
N LEU A 259 3.43 -19.54 10.92
CA LEU A 259 3.18 -20.54 9.90
C LEU A 259 4.44 -21.39 9.65
N PRO A 260 4.30 -22.72 9.50
CA PRO A 260 5.43 -23.59 9.21
C PRO A 260 6.19 -23.17 7.95
N GLY A 261 7.51 -22.99 8.08
CA GLY A 261 8.37 -22.62 6.96
C GLY A 261 8.23 -21.17 6.48
N ILE A 262 7.64 -20.28 7.29
CA ILE A 262 7.58 -18.85 6.97
C ILE A 262 8.97 -18.23 6.94
N LEU A 263 9.86 -18.61 7.88
CA LEU A 263 11.28 -18.27 7.80
C LEU A 263 11.98 -19.31 6.90
N SER A 264 12.61 -18.83 5.84
CA SER A 264 13.39 -19.67 4.94
C SER A 264 14.54 -20.36 5.69
N PRO A 265 14.84 -21.64 5.43
CA PRO A 265 16.02 -22.29 6.01
C PRO A 265 17.33 -21.62 5.55
N ASP A 266 17.34 -21.04 4.36
CA ASP A 266 18.49 -20.34 3.76
C ASP A 266 18.44 -18.81 4.00
N HIS A 267 17.84 -18.36 5.10
CA HIS A 267 17.74 -16.94 5.39
C HIS A 267 19.11 -16.31 5.70
N GLU A 268 19.27 -15.05 5.32
CA GLU A 268 20.36 -14.23 5.83
C GLU A 268 19.99 -13.66 7.20
N THR A 269 20.99 -13.36 8.04
CA THR A 269 20.78 -12.71 9.34
C THR A 269 21.32 -11.29 9.34
N LEU A 270 20.48 -10.34 9.74
CA LEU A 270 20.86 -8.98 10.09
C LEU A 270 20.73 -8.81 11.60
N ILE A 271 21.84 -8.51 12.26
CA ILE A 271 21.83 -8.16 13.69
C ILE A 271 21.66 -6.65 13.81
N VAL A 272 20.72 -6.22 14.64
CA VAL A 272 20.51 -4.81 15.00
C VAL A 272 20.74 -4.66 16.49
N ASP A 273 21.92 -4.21 16.87
CA ASP A 273 22.35 -3.99 18.26
C ASP A 273 22.41 -2.50 18.63
N ASP A 274 22.10 -1.61 17.69
CA ASP A 274 22.13 -0.16 17.90
C ASP A 274 21.22 0.58 16.90
N LEU A 275 20.43 1.54 17.41
CA LEU A 275 19.58 2.41 16.60
C LEU A 275 20.21 3.76 16.27
N ARG A 276 21.34 4.13 16.91
CA ARG A 276 22.02 5.42 16.68
C ARG A 276 22.27 5.71 15.20
N PRO A 277 22.70 4.76 14.35
CA PRO A 277 22.91 5.05 12.92
C PRO A 277 21.65 5.50 12.18
N ALA A 278 20.46 5.09 12.60
CA ALA A 278 19.21 5.59 12.03
C ALA A 278 18.87 6.97 12.56
N TYR A 279 19.01 7.20 13.86
CA TYR A 279 18.79 8.51 14.46
C TYR A 279 19.72 9.57 13.87
N ASP A 280 21.00 9.25 13.68
CA ASP A 280 21.98 10.15 13.06
C ASP A 280 21.65 10.43 11.58
N ALA A 281 21.06 9.47 10.88
CA ALA A 281 20.68 9.62 9.47
C ALA A 281 19.34 10.35 9.25
N LEU A 282 18.44 10.31 10.24
CA LEU A 282 17.10 10.88 10.17
C LEU A 282 17.00 12.26 10.82
N ASN A 283 17.95 12.60 11.68
CA ASN A 283 18.03 13.91 12.31
C ASN A 283 19.12 14.76 11.68
N SER A 284 18.90 16.07 11.70
CA SER A 284 19.92 17.08 11.39
C SER A 284 20.10 17.96 12.61
N ASP A 285 21.29 18.52 12.78
CA ASP A 285 21.53 19.50 13.84
C ASP A 285 20.74 20.78 13.53
N ALA A 286 19.64 21.00 14.24
CA ALA A 286 18.71 22.10 14.03
C ALA A 286 18.52 22.88 15.34
N HIS A 287 19.07 24.09 15.40
CA HIS A 287 18.97 24.95 16.59
C HIS A 287 17.80 25.95 16.53
N GLN A 288 17.29 26.23 15.32
CA GLN A 288 16.12 27.07 15.09
C GLN A 288 15.16 26.34 14.16
N ILE A 289 13.90 26.26 14.57
CA ILE A 289 12.83 25.56 13.84
C ILE A 289 11.74 26.58 13.54
N ASP A 290 11.65 27.02 12.29
CA ASP A 290 10.63 27.98 11.83
C ASP A 290 9.28 27.30 11.54
N LEU A 291 9.30 26.01 11.18
CA LEU A 291 8.11 25.24 10.80
C LEU A 291 8.28 23.76 11.15
N VAL A 292 7.27 23.19 11.81
CA VAL A 292 7.12 21.74 12.00
C VAL A 292 5.93 21.26 11.18
N TRP A 293 6.15 20.29 10.28
CA TRP A 293 5.10 19.67 9.48
C TRP A 293 4.94 18.20 9.84
N PHE A 294 3.71 17.77 10.15
CA PHE A 294 3.38 16.35 10.32
C PHE A 294 2.73 15.78 9.06
N GLY A 295 3.35 14.76 8.47
CA GLY A 295 2.88 14.10 7.26
C GLY A 295 2.25 12.73 7.55
N CYS A 296 1.59 12.16 6.54
CA CYS A 296 1.21 10.76 6.59
C CYS A 296 2.47 9.85 6.65
N PRO A 297 2.48 8.75 7.41
CA PRO A 297 1.38 8.22 8.22
C PRO A 297 1.43 8.66 9.70
N HIS A 298 2.30 9.61 10.05
CA HIS A 298 2.56 10.09 11.41
C HIS A 298 1.42 10.92 12.01
N ALA A 299 0.56 11.51 11.17
CA ALA A 299 -0.57 12.34 11.59
C ALA A 299 -1.90 11.56 11.83
N GLY A 300 -1.83 10.26 12.14
CA GLY A 300 -3.02 9.44 12.42
C GLY A 300 -2.72 8.09 13.04
#